data_AF-K2FTT1-F1
#
_entry.id   AF-K2FTT1-F1
#
_cell.length_a   1.000
_cell.length_b   1.000
_cell.length_c   1.000
_cell.angle_alpha   90.00
_cell.angle_beta   90.00
_cell.angle_gamma   90.00
#
_symmetry.space_group_name_H-M   'P 1'
#
loop_
_entity.id
_entity.type
_entity.pdbx_description
1 polymer ?
#
loop_
_entity_poly.entity_id
_entity_poly.type
_entity_poly.pdbx_seq_one_letter_code
_entity_poly.pdbx_strand_id
1 'polypeptide(L)'
;MNTINSTISSLEKYLRDIDIIAWITDQNKNINDEYEVYLWAKDSSTKDIVEKSFNDSLTKFNNFKSSWNSFKNNPDLNNIKAYIIKLQDISSSIKTSLESTRNLLKNSITSVNLSQQQ
;
A
#
# COMPACT_ATOMS: atom_id res chain seq x y z
N MET A 1 -0.59 22.49 7.42
CA MET A 1 -1.62 21.42 7.47
C MET A 1 -1.97 20.86 6.10
N ASN A 2 -2.10 21.70 5.05
CA ASN A 2 -2.40 21.21 3.69
C ASN A 2 -1.43 20.12 3.19
N THR A 3 -0.13 20.24 3.46
CA THR A 3 0.86 19.22 3.10
C THR A 3 0.63 17.88 3.80
N ILE A 4 0.22 17.88 5.07
CA ILE A 4 -0.07 16.62 5.80
C ILE A 4 -1.31 15.96 5.19
N ASN A 5 -2.37 16.74 4.91
CA ASN A 5 -3.57 16.21 4.28
C ASN A 5 -3.30 15.63 2.89
N SER A 6 -2.51 16.32 2.06
CA SER A 6 -2.16 15.80 0.72
C SER A 6 -1.33 14.52 0.81
N THR A 7 -0.39 14.44 1.75
CA THR A 7 0.36 13.20 1.99
C THR A 7 -0.55 12.07 2.43
N ILE A 8 -1.50 12.31 3.35
CA ILE A 8 -2.48 11.29 3.77
C ILE A 8 -3.26 10.75 2.57
N SER A 9 -3.75 11.63 1.69
CA SER A 9 -4.47 11.22 0.48
C SER A 9 -3.60 10.39 -0.46
N SER A 10 -2.32 10.73 -0.63
CA SER A 10 -1.40 9.93 -1.44
C SER A 10 -1.14 8.55 -0.84
N LEU A 11 -0.97 8.46 0.48
CA LEU A 11 -0.76 7.19 1.18
C LEU A 11 -2.00 6.29 1.11
N GLU A 12 -3.19 6.87 1.22
CA GLU A 12 -4.46 6.16 1.02
C GLU A 12 -4.57 5.59 -0.39
N LYS A 13 -4.21 6.39 -1.41
CA LYS A 13 -4.15 5.92 -2.79
C LYS A 13 -3.17 4.76 -2.95
N TYR A 14 -1.97 4.85 -2.37
CA TYR A 14 -0.98 3.76 -2.49
C TYR A 14 -1.44 2.46 -1.82
N LEU A 15 -2.08 2.54 -0.66
CA LEU A 15 -2.69 1.36 -0.03
C LEU A 15 -3.75 0.74 -0.95
N ARG A 16 -4.62 1.55 -1.54
CA ARG A 16 -5.61 1.06 -2.51
C ARG A 16 -4.95 0.42 -3.74
N ASP A 17 -3.91 1.04 -4.29
CA ASP A 17 -3.18 0.51 -5.45
C ASP A 17 -2.51 -0.84 -5.11
N ILE A 18 -1.89 -0.98 -3.92
CA ILE A 18 -1.34 -2.25 -3.43
C ILE A 18 -2.42 -3.31 -3.33
N ASP A 19 -3.55 -2.99 -2.70
CA ASP A 19 -4.65 -3.91 -2.51
C ASP A 19 -5.21 -4.42 -3.84
N ILE A 20 -5.41 -3.51 -4.80
CA ILE A 20 -5.85 -3.89 -6.15
C ILE A 20 -4.79 -4.77 -6.83
N ILE A 21 -3.51 -4.39 -6.81
CA ILE A 21 -2.48 -5.14 -7.55
C ILE A 21 -2.25 -6.52 -6.95
N ALA A 22 -2.20 -6.63 -5.63
CA ALA A 22 -1.92 -7.87 -4.95
C ALA A 22 -3.17 -8.65 -4.59
N TRP A 23 -4.37 -8.09 -4.76
CA TRP A 23 -5.66 -8.65 -4.35
C TRP A 23 -5.64 -9.13 -2.90
N ILE A 24 -5.56 -8.21 -1.95
CA ILE A 24 -5.37 -8.55 -0.53
C ILE A 24 -6.72 -8.61 0.21
N THR A 25 -7.63 -7.70 -0.10
CA THR A 25 -8.94 -7.60 0.51
C THR A 25 -10.05 -7.76 -0.52
N ASP A 26 -11.23 -8.15 -0.05
CA ASP A 26 -12.41 -8.25 -0.91
C ASP A 26 -13.01 -6.88 -1.27
N GLN A 27 -12.47 -5.76 -0.73
CA GLN A 27 -12.99 -4.42 -1.03
C GLN A 27 -12.85 -4.06 -2.52
N ASN A 28 -11.85 -4.63 -3.19
CA ASN A 28 -11.59 -4.40 -4.61
C ASN A 28 -11.89 -5.62 -5.49
N LYS A 29 -12.57 -6.64 -4.95
CA LYS A 29 -12.82 -7.91 -5.65
C LYS A 29 -13.36 -7.74 -7.08
N ASN A 30 -14.36 -6.87 -7.29
CA ASN A 30 -14.91 -6.63 -8.62
C ASN A 30 -13.86 -6.12 -9.63
N ILE A 31 -12.95 -5.24 -9.18
CA ILE A 31 -11.84 -4.73 -10.00
C ILE A 31 -10.82 -5.85 -10.24
N ASN A 32 -10.53 -6.64 -9.22
CA ASN A 32 -9.59 -7.75 -9.34
C ASN A 32 -10.06 -8.84 -10.31
N ASP A 33 -11.35 -9.19 -10.24
CA ASP A 33 -12.02 -10.12 -11.14
C ASP A 33 -12.02 -9.57 -12.58
N GLU A 34 -12.38 -8.28 -12.78
CA GLU A 34 -12.45 -7.63 -14.09
C GLU A 34 -11.09 -7.57 -14.81
N TYR A 35 -10.01 -7.34 -14.06
CA TYR A 35 -8.65 -7.26 -14.62
C TYR A 35 -7.86 -8.57 -14.51
N GLU A 36 -8.48 -9.65 -14.08
CA GLU A 36 -7.87 -10.97 -13.91
C GLU A 36 -6.54 -10.92 -13.13
N VAL A 37 -6.51 -10.16 -12.03
CA VAL A 37 -5.28 -9.88 -11.27
C VAL A 37 -4.91 -11.06 -10.36
N TYR A 38 -4.51 -12.19 -10.95
CA TYR A 38 -4.19 -13.43 -10.23
C TYR A 38 -2.69 -13.60 -9.97
N LEU A 39 -1.99 -12.53 -9.56
CA LEU A 39 -0.54 -12.60 -9.31
C LEU A 39 -0.16 -13.66 -8.25
N TRP A 40 -1.04 -13.85 -7.26
CA TRP A 40 -0.92 -14.86 -6.21
C TRP A 40 -0.83 -16.30 -6.75
N ALA A 41 -1.40 -16.58 -7.93
CA ALA A 41 -1.37 -17.92 -8.52
C ALA A 41 0.03 -18.31 -9.04
N LYS A 42 0.94 -17.33 -9.18
CA LYS A 42 2.29 -17.54 -9.73
C LYS A 42 3.40 -17.48 -8.68
N ASP A 43 3.21 -16.71 -7.60
CA ASP A 43 4.17 -16.59 -6.50
C ASP A 43 3.45 -16.36 -5.16
N SER A 44 2.94 -17.44 -4.58
CA SER A 44 2.19 -17.42 -3.32
C SER A 44 3.03 -16.99 -2.12
N SER A 45 4.33 -17.32 -2.11
CA SER A 45 5.24 -16.94 -1.02
C SER A 45 5.44 -15.42 -0.98
N THR A 46 5.68 -14.78 -2.13
CA THR A 46 5.80 -13.32 -2.19
C THR A 46 4.46 -12.64 -1.90
N LYS A 47 3.33 -13.27 -2.26
CA LYS A 47 1.98 -12.80 -1.91
C LYS A 47 1.79 -12.74 -0.39
N ASP A 48 2.13 -13.77 0.37
CA ASP A 48 2.01 -13.76 1.84
C ASP A 48 2.82 -12.62 2.48
N ILE A 49 4.02 -12.36 1.95
CA ILE A 49 4.88 -11.26 2.40
C ILE A 49 4.21 -9.90 2.12
N VAL A 50 3.60 -9.75 0.94
CA VAL A 50 2.87 -8.53 0.56
C VAL A 50 1.66 -8.33 1.45
N GLU A 51 0.85 -9.36 1.69
CA GLU A 51 -0.35 -9.29 2.55
C GLU A 51 0.01 -8.86 3.97
N LYS A 52 1.02 -9.49 4.57
CA LYS A 52 1.48 -9.14 5.90
C LYS A 52 1.94 -7.68 5.96
N SER A 53 2.79 -7.27 5.02
CA SER A 53 3.33 -5.90 4.97
C SER A 53 2.23 -4.85 4.73
N PHE A 54 1.24 -5.18 3.91
CA PHE A 54 0.07 -4.34 3.67
C PHE A 54 -0.79 -4.20 4.92
N ASN A 55 -1.14 -5.30 5.60
CA ASN A 55 -2.00 -5.27 6.78
C ASN A 55 -1.37 -4.47 7.94
N ASP A 56 -0.06 -4.62 8.14
CA ASP A 56 0.70 -3.82 9.11
C ASP A 56 0.64 -2.32 8.76
N SER A 57 0.83 -1.98 7.48
CA SER A 57 0.83 -0.60 7.00
C SER A 57 -0.56 0.03 7.06
N LEU A 58 -1.60 -0.71 6.68
CA LEU A 58 -3.00 -0.31 6.74
C LEU A 58 -3.41 -0.02 8.18
N THR A 59 -3.04 -0.89 9.13
CA THR A 59 -3.33 -0.70 10.55
C THR A 59 -2.69 0.59 11.08
N LYS A 60 -1.40 0.80 10.81
CA LYS A 60 -0.68 2.03 11.21
C LYS A 60 -1.31 3.28 10.59
N PHE A 61 -1.67 3.22 9.30
CA PHE A 61 -2.29 4.32 8.58
C PHE A 61 -3.67 4.67 9.15
N ASN A 62 -4.54 3.68 9.38
CA ASN A 62 -5.88 3.91 9.92
C ASN A 62 -5.84 4.51 11.32
N ASN A 63 -4.96 4.01 12.19
CA ASN A 63 -4.76 4.56 13.53
C ASN A 63 -4.31 6.04 13.48
N PHE A 64 -3.37 6.35 12.59
CA PHE A 64 -2.91 7.73 12.38
C PHE A 64 -3.99 8.62 11.79
N LYS A 65 -4.70 8.18 10.75
CA LYS A 65 -5.75 8.96 10.07
C LYS A 65 -6.86 9.32 11.05
N SER A 66 -7.25 8.37 11.91
CA SER A 66 -8.20 8.62 13.00
C SER A 66 -7.67 9.69 13.98
N SER A 67 -6.45 9.52 14.49
CA SER A 67 -5.82 10.49 15.40
C SER A 67 -5.67 11.89 14.78
N TRP A 68 -5.29 11.97 13.50
CA TRP A 68 -5.12 13.21 12.76
C TRP A 68 -6.45 13.93 12.54
N ASN A 69 -7.52 13.20 12.25
CA ASN A 69 -8.86 13.77 12.09
C ASN A 69 -9.36 14.45 13.36
N SER A 70 -9.01 13.91 14.54
CA SER A 70 -9.28 14.57 15.82
C SER A 70 -8.39 15.79 16.03
N PHE A 71 -7.09 15.66 15.76
CA PHE A 71 -6.11 16.75 15.94
C PHE A 71 -6.39 17.98 15.08
N LYS A 72 -6.73 17.79 13.79
CA LYS A 72 -6.89 18.90 12.85
C LYS A 72 -8.03 19.87 13.21
N ASN A 73 -9.01 19.39 13.98
CA ASN A 73 -10.16 20.21 14.42
C ASN A 73 -9.82 21.10 15.62
N ASN A 74 -8.85 20.69 16.45
CA ASN A 74 -8.35 21.49 17.56
C ASN A 74 -6.83 21.27 17.73
N PRO A 75 -6.00 21.96 16.92
CA PRO A 75 -4.60 21.63 16.79
C PRO A 75 -3.75 22.17 17.94
N ASP A 76 -3.03 21.28 18.62
CA ASP A 76 -1.91 21.66 19.49
C ASP A 76 -0.61 21.68 18.69
N LEU A 77 -0.15 22.89 18.34
CA LEU A 77 1.04 23.08 17.51
C LEU A 77 2.34 22.57 18.17
N ASN A 78 2.38 22.41 19.50
CA ASN A 78 3.54 21.82 20.16
C ASN A 78 3.71 20.34 19.79
N ASN A 79 2.60 19.67 19.48
CA ASN A 79 2.55 18.26 19.13
C ASN A 79 2.63 17.98 17.62
N ILE A 80 2.64 19.02 16.76
CA ILE A 80 2.60 18.83 15.30
C ILE A 80 3.81 18.07 14.76
N LYS A 81 5.00 18.24 15.38
CA LYS A 81 6.23 17.52 15.00
C LYS A 81 6.07 16.01 15.20
N ALA A 82 5.40 15.58 16.25
CA ALA A 82 5.15 14.17 16.50
C ALA A 82 4.25 13.54 15.42
N TYR A 83 3.27 14.30 14.90
CA TYR A 83 2.45 13.85 13.77
C TYR A 83 3.25 13.75 12.46
N ILE A 84 4.18 14.68 12.23
CA ILE A 84 5.07 14.61 11.05
C ILE A 84 5.96 13.36 11.12
N ILE A 85 6.56 13.07 12.28
CA ILE A 85 7.40 11.87 12.47
C ILE A 85 6.57 10.59 12.24
N LYS A 86 5.39 10.49 12.87
CA LYS A 86 4.48 9.34 12.65
C LYS A 86 4.11 9.18 11.18
N LEU A 87 3.87 10.28 10.47
CA LEU A 87 3.55 10.25 9.04
C LEU A 87 4.74 9.75 8.20
N GLN A 88 5.97 10.11 8.56
CA GLN A 88 7.19 9.59 7.91
C GLN A 88 7.35 8.08 8.15
N ASP A 89 7.09 7.59 9.36
CA ASP A 89 7.14 6.17 9.68
C ASP A 89 6.11 5.36 8.86
N ILE A 90 4.89 5.88 8.75
CA ILE A 90 3.83 5.26 7.96
C ILE A 90 4.17 5.27 6.47
N SER A 91 4.71 6.40 5.98
CA SER A 91 5.16 6.51 4.59
C SER A 91 6.24 5.47 4.28
N SER A 92 7.17 5.25 5.21
CA SER A 92 8.21 4.22 5.08
C SER A 92 7.62 2.81 5.07
N SER A 93 6.65 2.52 5.95
CA SER A 93 5.94 1.23 5.98
C SER A 93 5.21 0.94 4.66
N ILE A 94 4.48 1.92 4.13
CA ILE A 94 3.76 1.81 2.85
C ILE A 94 4.75 1.65 1.69
N LYS A 95 5.89 2.34 1.72
CA LYS A 95 6.96 2.16 0.72
C LYS A 95 7.48 0.72 0.71
N THR A 96 7.72 0.12 1.87
CA THR A 96 8.11 -1.30 1.96
C THR A 96 7.04 -2.21 1.35
N SER A 97 5.75 -1.94 1.63
CA SER A 97 4.66 -2.71 1.04
C SER A 97 4.58 -2.57 -0.49
N LEU A 98 4.82 -1.37 -1.03
CA LEU A 98 4.94 -1.12 -2.47
C LEU A 98 6.12 -1.89 -3.09
N GLU A 99 7.28 -1.92 -2.41
CA GLU A 99 8.46 -2.66 -2.88
C GLU A 99 8.21 -4.17 -2.92
N SER A 100 7.58 -4.74 -1.89
CA SER A 100 7.14 -6.15 -1.90
C SER A 100 6.15 -6.42 -3.03
N THR A 101 5.19 -5.52 -3.25
CA THR A 101 4.21 -5.64 -4.34
C THR A 101 4.88 -5.60 -5.71
N ARG A 102 5.89 -4.73 -5.87
CA ARG A 102 6.71 -4.68 -7.08
C ARG A 102 7.48 -5.98 -7.31
N ASN A 103 7.96 -6.62 -6.25
CA ASN A 103 8.63 -7.92 -6.36
C ASN A 103 7.66 -9.03 -6.75
N LEU A 104 6.45 -9.04 -6.18
CA LEU A 104 5.38 -9.95 -6.60
C LEU A 104 5.08 -9.81 -8.10
N LEU A 105 4.93 -8.58 -8.58
CA LEU A 105 4.75 -8.28 -10.01
C LEU A 105 5.90 -8.83 -10.87
N LYS A 106 7.15 -8.55 -10.48
CA LYS A 106 8.33 -9.03 -11.22
C LYS A 106 8.38 -10.55 -11.32
N ASN A 107 8.10 -11.25 -10.21
CA ASN A 107 8.17 -12.70 -10.17
C ASN A 107 6.98 -13.37 -10.87
N SER A 108 5.84 -12.68 -10.93
CA SER A 108 4.62 -13.17 -11.60
C SER A 108 4.64 -12.95 -13.12
N ILE A 109 5.46 -12.04 -13.61
CA ILE A 109 5.73 -11.90 -15.04
C ILE A 109 6.85 -12.89 -15.37
N THR A 110 6.48 -14.13 -15.73
CA THR A 110 7.39 -15.00 -16.47
C THR A 110 7.92 -14.20 -17.66
N SER A 111 9.24 -13.98 -17.71
CA SER A 111 9.91 -13.52 -18.92
C SER A 111 9.46 -14.45 -20.04
N VAL A 112 8.60 -13.95 -20.92
CA VAL A 112 8.25 -14.67 -22.14
C VAL A 112 9.56 -14.71 -22.91
N ASN A 113 10.29 -15.83 -22.80
CA ASN A 113 11.29 -16.19 -23.79
C ASN A 113 10.48 -16.41 -25.05
N LEU A 114 10.20 -15.33 -25.76
CA LEU A 114 9.88 -15.39 -27.17
C LEU A 114 11.12 -15.99 -27.79
N SER A 115 11.12 -17.31 -28.00
CA SER A 115 12.11 -17.95 -28.84
C SER A 115 12.09 -17.19 -30.16
N GLN A 116 13.07 -16.32 -30.36
CA GLN A 116 13.37 -15.77 -31.67
C GLN A 116 13.82 -16.96 -32.51
N GLN A 117 12.85 -17.62 -33.13
CA GLN A 117 13.10 -18.46 -34.29
C GLN A 117 13.54 -17.51 -35.40
N GLN A 118 14.86 -17.45 -35.63
CA GLN A 118 15.45 -17.15 -36.92
C GLN A 118 16.18 -18.40 -37.39
#